data_AF-A0A842USL9-F1
#
_entry.id   AF-A0A842USL9-F1
#
_cell.length_a   1.000
_cell.length_b   1.000
_cell.length_c   1.000
_cell.angle_alpha   90.00
_cell.angle_beta   90.00
_cell.angle_gamma   90.00
#
_symmetry.space_group_name_H-M   'P 1'
#
loop_
_entity.id
_entity.type
_entity.pdbx_description
1 polymer ?
#
loop_
_entity_poly.entity_id
_entity_poly.type
_entity_poly.pdbx_seq_one_letter_code
_entity_poly.pdbx_strand_id
1 'polypeptide(L)'
;MDRVLFKKGEQRKFLDLVIERIGCFSLRGILQFGFNIKYSTLKNYYIERRTLPRDFFEDLCYLARIDKNSLKVRYIRENWGQVKGGKKGKAS
;
A
#
# COMPACT_ATOMS: atom_id res chain seq x y z
N MET A 1 -7.60 -1.71 10.76
CA MET A 1 -6.14 -1.68 10.51
C MET A 1 -5.71 -0.24 10.23
N ASP A 2 -4.50 0.20 10.59
CA ASP A 2 -4.04 1.53 10.16
C ASP A 2 -3.60 1.47 8.68
N ARG A 3 -3.80 2.58 7.96
CA ARG A 3 -3.38 2.77 6.57
C ARG A 3 -2.34 3.87 6.49
N VAL A 4 -1.45 3.78 5.51
CA VAL A 4 -0.42 4.77 5.24
C VAL A 4 -0.86 5.62 4.05
N LEU A 5 -0.99 6.91 4.29
CA LEU A 5 -1.34 7.92 3.30
C LEU A 5 -0.06 8.63 2.85
N PHE A 6 0.23 8.49 1.56
CA PHE A 6 1.29 9.20 0.87
C PHE A 6 0.75 10.47 0.22
N LYS A 7 1.64 11.42 -0.08
CA LYS A 7 1.31 12.47 -1.04
C LYS A 7 1.15 11.85 -2.43
N LYS A 8 0.34 12.47 -3.27
CA LYS A 8 0.12 12.03 -4.67
C LYS A 8 1.48 11.90 -5.40
N GLY A 9 1.72 10.76 -6.04
CA GLY A 9 2.98 10.41 -6.68
C GLY A 9 3.96 9.67 -5.78
N GLU A 10 3.93 9.91 -4.47
CA GLU A 10 4.96 9.42 -3.55
C GLU A 10 4.81 7.94 -3.20
N GLN A 11 3.59 7.40 -3.21
CA GLN A 11 3.39 5.96 -2.97
C GLN A 11 3.98 5.13 -4.11
N ARG A 12 3.83 5.61 -5.35
CA ARG A 12 4.43 4.98 -6.52
C ARG A 12 5.95 5.03 -6.44
N LYS A 13 6.52 6.22 -6.18
CA LYS A 13 7.97 6.40 -6.00
C LYS A 13 8.54 5.54 -4.87
N PHE A 14 7.79 5.39 -3.76
CA PHE A 14 8.16 4.50 -2.68
C PHE A 14 8.25 3.05 -3.15
N LEU A 15 7.26 2.56 -3.91
CA LEU A 15 7.30 1.21 -4.46
C LEU A 15 8.41 1.04 -5.51
N ASP A 16 8.67 2.03 -6.36
CA ASP A 16 9.80 2.02 -7.29
C ASP A 16 11.15 1.95 -6.53
N LEU A 17 11.31 2.73 -5.45
CA LEU A 17 12.48 2.68 -4.58
C LEU A 17 12.63 1.32 -3.90
N VAL A 18 11.53 0.72 -3.44
CA VAL A 18 11.55 -0.63 -2.86
C VAL A 18 12.04 -1.65 -3.89
N ILE A 19 11.52 -1.61 -5.13
CA ILE A 19 11.93 -2.50 -6.23
C ILE A 19 13.44 -2.37 -6.48
N GLU A 20 13.95 -1.14 -6.55
CA GLU A 20 15.37 -0.85 -6.75
C GLU A 20 16.22 -1.42 -5.59
N ARG A 21 15.82 -1.15 -4.35
CA ARG A 21 16.57 -1.55 -3.15
C ARG A 21 16.64 -3.05 -2.93
N ILE A 22 15.57 -3.77 -3.27
CA ILE A 22 15.52 -5.24 -3.15
C ILE A 22 16.08 -5.95 -4.39
N GLY A 23 16.55 -5.21 -5.41
CA GLY A 23 17.14 -5.77 -6.63
C GLY A 23 16.13 -6.48 -7.55
N CYS A 24 14.87 -6.04 -7.55
CA CYS A 24 13.84 -6.58 -8.43
C CYS A 24 13.77 -5.85 -9.78
N PHE A 25 13.40 -6.57 -10.84
CA PHE A 25 13.17 -5.97 -12.17
C PHE A 25 11.76 -5.41 -12.36
N SER A 26 10.82 -5.72 -11.46
CA SER A 26 9.42 -5.30 -11.61
C SER A 26 8.66 -5.32 -10.29
N LEU A 27 7.50 -4.65 -10.28
CA LEU A 27 6.54 -4.67 -9.17
C LEU A 27 6.12 -6.09 -8.79
N ARG A 28 5.98 -7.00 -9.75
CA ARG A 28 5.63 -8.41 -9.48
C ARG A 28 6.74 -9.13 -8.70
N GLY A 29 7.99 -8.71 -8.88
CA GLY A 29 9.14 -9.24 -8.15
C GLY A 29 9.01 -9.11 -6.64
N ILE A 30 8.33 -8.06 -6.13
CA ILE A 30 8.07 -7.91 -4.70
C ILE A 30 7.34 -9.14 -4.13
N LEU A 31 6.47 -9.79 -4.89
CA LEU A 31 5.68 -10.93 -4.40
C LEU A 31 6.53 -12.19 -4.11
N GLN A 32 7.75 -12.28 -4.62
CA GLN A 32 8.63 -13.43 -4.39
C GLN A 32 9.13 -13.51 -2.94
N PHE A 33 9.04 -12.40 -2.19
CA PHE A 33 9.47 -12.32 -0.79
C PHE A 33 8.41 -12.83 0.21
N GLY A 34 7.38 -13.55 -0.26
CA GLY A 34 6.41 -14.25 0.61
C GLY A 34 5.21 -13.41 1.04
N PHE A 35 4.95 -12.26 0.41
CA PHE A 35 3.78 -11.45 0.74
C PHE A 35 2.47 -12.13 0.31
N ASN A 36 1.51 -12.24 1.23
CA ASN A 36 0.19 -12.79 0.97
C ASN A 36 -0.77 -11.76 0.34
N ILE A 37 -0.36 -11.15 -0.79
CA ILE A 37 -1.19 -10.21 -1.54
C ILE A 37 -1.21 -10.59 -3.02
N LYS A 38 -2.36 -10.39 -3.67
CA LYS A 38 -2.48 -10.61 -5.12
C LYS A 38 -1.79 -9.49 -5.89
N TYR A 39 -1.22 -9.81 -7.05
CA TYR A 39 -0.62 -8.82 -7.94
C TYR A 39 -1.57 -7.67 -8.32
N SER A 40 -2.86 -7.94 -8.50
CA SER A 40 -3.87 -6.91 -8.77
C SER A 40 -4.00 -5.90 -7.62
N THR A 41 -3.83 -6.36 -6.37
CA THR A 41 -3.85 -5.50 -5.18
C THR A 41 -2.59 -4.64 -5.12
N LEU A 42 -1.43 -5.25 -5.36
CA LEU A 42 -0.16 -4.53 -5.44
C LEU A 42 -0.17 -3.48 -6.55
N LYS A 43 -0.73 -3.80 -7.73
CA LYS A 43 -0.92 -2.84 -8.83
C LYS A 43 -1.82 -1.68 -8.42
N ASN A 44 -2.89 -1.92 -7.66
CA ASN A 44 -3.75 -0.85 -7.15
C ASN A 44 -3.01 0.09 -6.19
N TYR A 45 -2.07 -0.42 -5.39
CA TYR A 45 -1.19 0.43 -4.60
C TYR A 45 -0.22 1.22 -5.50
N TYR A 46 0.34 0.57 -6.52
CA TYR A 46 1.26 1.23 -7.46
C TYR A 46 0.63 2.42 -8.21
N ILE A 47 -0.61 2.28 -8.67
CA ILE A 47 -1.35 3.36 -9.34
C ILE A 47 -2.07 4.29 -8.37
N GLU A 48 -1.80 4.17 -7.06
CA GLU A 48 -2.34 5.03 -6.00
C GLU A 48 -3.88 5.01 -5.90
N ARG A 49 -4.51 3.94 -6.38
CA ARG A 49 -5.97 3.73 -6.23
C ARG A 49 -6.37 3.32 -4.82
N ARG A 50 -5.43 2.74 -4.06
CA ARG A 50 -5.62 2.31 -2.67
C ARG A 50 -4.41 2.73 -1.84
N THR A 51 -4.65 3.07 -0.58
CA THR A 51 -3.60 3.31 0.42
C THR A 51 -3.03 1.99 0.92
N LEU A 52 -1.72 1.96 1.19
CA LEU A 52 -1.04 0.79 1.74
C LEU A 52 -1.53 0.49 3.17
N PRO A 53 -1.76 -0.79 3.53
CA PRO A 53 -1.84 -1.19 4.92
C PRO A 53 -0.54 -0.83 5.66
N ARG A 54 -0.65 -0.44 6.93
CA ARG A 54 0.51 -0.11 7.76
C ARG A 54 1.51 -1.26 7.86
N ASP A 55 1.05 -2.46 8.21
CA ASP A 55 1.92 -3.64 8.34
C ASP A 55 2.69 -3.90 7.04
N PHE A 56 1.99 -3.90 5.91
CA PHE A 56 2.63 -4.09 4.60
C PHE A 56 3.65 -2.99 4.26
N PHE A 57 3.38 -1.74 4.62
CA PHE A 57 4.35 -0.66 4.46
C PHE A 57 5.60 -0.87 5.33
N GLU A 58 5.42 -1.26 6.60
CA GLU A 58 6.53 -1.52 7.52
C GLU A 58 7.36 -2.72 7.09
N ASP A 59 6.73 -3.78 6.57
CA ASP A 59 7.42 -4.93 6.00
C ASP A 59 8.27 -4.55 4.77
N LEU A 60 7.73 -3.70 3.88
CA LEU A 60 8.47 -3.21 2.72
C LEU A 60 9.65 -2.32 3.14
N CYS A 61 9.45 -1.45 4.14
CA CYS A 61 10.55 -0.65 4.71
C CYS A 61 11.64 -1.53 5.30
N TYR A 62 11.27 -2.57 6.05
CA TYR A 62 12.21 -3.53 6.62
C TYR A 62 12.99 -4.27 5.52
N LEU A 63 12.27 -4.83 4.54
CA LEU A 63 12.86 -5.58 3.43
C LEU A 63 13.81 -4.73 2.58
N ALA A 64 13.40 -3.50 2.24
CA ALA A 64 14.19 -2.59 1.42
C ALA A 64 15.22 -1.77 2.21
N ARG A 65 15.33 -1.97 3.53
CA ARG A 65 16.17 -1.18 4.45
C ARG A 65 15.94 0.33 4.31
N ILE A 66 14.69 0.74 4.16
CA ILE A 66 14.28 2.15 4.06
C ILE A 66 13.90 2.67 5.44
N ASP A 67 14.52 3.76 5.88
CA ASP A 67 14.10 4.43 7.11
C ASP A 67 12.72 5.07 6.92
N LYS A 68 11.73 4.57 7.66
CA LYS A 68 10.35 5.05 7.60
C LYS A 68 10.16 6.49 8.08
N ASN A 69 11.08 7.01 8.89
CA ASN A 69 11.01 8.39 9.41
C ASN A 69 11.43 9.43 8.36
N SER A 70 12.28 9.02 7.41
CA SER A 70 12.65 9.84 6.25
C SER A 70 11.48 10.07 5.28
N LEU A 71 10.47 9.21 5.33
CA LEU A 71 9.30 9.27 4.44
C LEU A 71 8.22 10.21 5.03
N LYS A 72 7.75 11.16 4.22
CA LYS A 72 6.67 12.10 4.59
C LYS A 72 5.30 11.44 4.42
N VAL A 73 4.98 10.47 5.27
CA VAL A 73 3.70 9.74 5.27
C VAL A 73 2.81 10.13 6.45
N ARG A 74 1.50 9.92 6.32
CA ARG A 74 0.53 10.06 7.41
C ARG A 74 -0.14 8.73 7.69
N TYR A 75 -0.33 8.38 8.95
CA TYR A 75 -1.10 7.20 9.34
C TYR A 75 -2.56 7.59 9.56
N ILE A 76 -3.47 6.86 8.93
CA ILE A 76 -4.92 7.07 9.06
C ILE A 76 -5.57 5.78 9.54
N ARG A 77 -6.54 5.87 10.46
CA ARG A 77 -7.33 4.70 10.86
C ARG A 77 -8.31 4.34 9.74
N GLU A 78 -8.44 3.05 9.44
CA GLU A 78 -9.29 2.51 8.35
C GLU A 78 -10.79 2.88 8.41
N ASN A 79 -11.27 3.43 9.52
CA ASN A 79 -12.63 3.99 9.59
C ASN A 79 -12.78 5.36 8.89
N TRP A 80 -11.71 5.94 8.35
CA TRP A 80 -11.80 7.15 7.53
C TRP A 80 -12.37 6.83 6.14
N GLY A 81 -13.67 7.06 5.98
CA GLY A 81 -14.35 7.04 4.68
C GLY A 81 -15.20 5.82 4.38
N GLN A 82 -15.41 4.91 5.34
CA GLN A 82 -16.49 3.92 5.20
C GLN A 82 -17.84 4.62 5.39
N VAL A 83 -18.33 5.27 4.33
CA VAL A 83 -19.78 5.41 4.17
C VAL A 83 -20.30 3.98 4.17
N LYS A 84 -21.13 3.62 5.15
CA LYS A 84 -21.92 2.39 5.13
C LYS A 84 -22.69 2.38 3.80
N GLY A 85 -22.12 1.79 2.76
CA GLY A 85 -22.77 1.62 1.46
C GLY A 85 -23.96 0.70 1.68
N GLY A 86 -25.12 1.32 1.90
CA GLY A 86 -26.32 0.66 2.35
C GLY A 86 -26.79 -0.38 1.34
N LYS A 87 -26.96 -1.61 1.80
CA LYS A 87 -28.07 -2.43 1.28
C LYS A 87 -29.37 -1.81 1.79
N LYS A 88 -29.94 -0.85 1.06
CA LYS A 88 -31.40 -0.67 1.07
C LYS A 88 -31.95 -1.65 0.05
N GLY A 89 -32.13 -2.90 0.47
CA GLY A 89 -33.16 -3.72 -0.15
C GLY A 89 -34.49 -3.04 0.14
N LYS A 90 -35.17 -2.53 -0.88
CA LYS A 90 -36.61 -2.37 -0.83
C LYS A 90 -37.18 -3.48 -1.69
N ALA A 91 -37.69 -4.50 -1.01
CA ALA A 91 -38.78 -5.31 -1.54
C ALA A 91 -40.02 -4.42 -1.60
N SER A 92 -40.66 -4.34 -2.76
CA SER A 92 -42.09 -4.08 -2.98
C SER A 92 -42.40 -4.50 -4.41
#